data_AF-A0A925JFA0-F1
#
_entry.id   AF-A0A925JFA0-F1
#
_cell.length_a   1.000
_cell.length_b   1.000
_cell.length_c   1.000
_cell.angle_alpha   90.00
_cell.angle_beta   90.00
_cell.angle_gamma   90.00
#
_symmetry.space_group_name_H-M   'P 1'
#
loop_
_entity.id
_entity.type
_entity.pdbx_description
1 polymer ?
#
loop_
_entity_poly.entity_id
_entity_poly.type
_entity_poly.pdbx_seq_one_letter_code
_entity_poly.pdbx_strand_id
1 'polypeptide(L)'
;MSELEKMSIPVLLPIIHGTPVTLSLPEQVIVATWFFKTAVMYDLHSERQAPRPLYFEDYEHRQLRDTLSMNPFYAIYLGKYTGEQFFIIQEDHSDLVFAKRSDLQPLGDSVRVYSLTLAIKHLVLQIFCAKTTLLSTVPLYARDWSAFYVQLATLPFRVDWPPPLNLDDSLIEHFIHRWSDIPSLPPT
;
A
#
# COMPACT_ATOMS: atom_id res chain seq x y z
N MET A 1 5.22 -18.25 -14.76
CA MET A 1 5.48 -17.74 -13.41
C MET A 1 6.81 -16.99 -13.45
N SER A 2 6.83 -15.71 -13.08
CA SER A 2 8.04 -14.88 -13.06
C SER A 2 9.00 -15.30 -11.93
N GLU A 3 10.29 -15.00 -12.03
CA GLU A 3 11.24 -15.26 -10.92
C GLU A 3 10.82 -14.56 -9.63
N LEU A 4 10.28 -13.34 -9.72
CA LEU A 4 9.73 -12.62 -8.57
C LEU A 4 8.58 -13.38 -7.89
N GLU A 5 7.71 -14.06 -8.64
CA GLU A 5 6.65 -14.90 -8.05
C GLU A 5 7.24 -16.12 -7.34
N LYS A 6 8.25 -16.76 -7.92
CA LYS A 6 8.92 -17.91 -7.27
C LYS A 6 9.58 -17.48 -5.96
N MET A 7 10.18 -16.29 -5.93
CA MET A 7 10.81 -15.71 -4.73
C MET A 7 9.77 -15.25 -3.69
N SER A 8 8.62 -14.74 -4.11
CA SER A 8 7.61 -14.22 -3.17
C SER A 8 6.80 -15.31 -2.48
N ILE A 9 6.52 -16.42 -3.16
CA ILE A 9 5.75 -17.55 -2.62
C ILE A 9 6.24 -18.04 -1.24
N PRO A 10 7.53 -18.38 -1.02
CA PRO A 10 7.98 -18.87 0.28
C PRO A 10 7.84 -17.85 1.41
N VAL A 11 7.84 -16.54 1.07
CA VAL A 11 7.67 -15.45 2.05
C VAL A 11 6.19 -15.19 2.33
N LEU A 12 5.35 -15.18 1.30
CA LEU A 12 3.93 -14.84 1.40
C LEU A 12 3.07 -15.99 1.93
N LEU A 13 3.39 -17.25 1.63
CA LEU A 13 2.55 -18.37 2.02
C LEU A 13 2.33 -18.47 3.54
N PRO A 14 3.37 -18.41 4.41
CA PRO A 14 3.15 -18.40 5.85
C PRO A 14 2.22 -17.28 6.30
N ILE A 15 2.36 -16.09 5.72
CA ILE A 15 1.58 -14.89 6.05
C ILE A 15 0.11 -15.07 5.62
N ILE A 16 -0.13 -15.54 4.39
CA ILE A 16 -1.48 -15.88 3.88
C ILE A 16 -2.16 -16.89 4.80
N HIS A 17 -1.40 -17.84 5.35
CA HIS A 17 -1.89 -18.85 6.29
C HIS A 17 -1.94 -18.40 7.75
N GLY A 18 -1.63 -17.14 8.06
CA GLY A 18 -1.76 -16.59 9.41
C GLY A 18 -0.62 -16.93 10.35
N THR A 19 0.47 -17.53 9.85
CA THR A 19 1.64 -17.91 10.64
C THR A 19 2.47 -16.68 10.95
N PRO A 20 2.76 -16.39 12.24
CA PRO A 20 3.67 -15.30 12.60
C PRO A 20 5.05 -15.49 11.99
N VAL A 21 5.61 -14.41 11.44
CA VAL A 21 6.94 -14.40 10.78
C VAL A 21 7.69 -13.12 11.11
N THR A 22 9.03 -13.20 11.11
CA THR A 22 9.90 -12.03 11.10
C THR A 22 10.52 -11.90 9.73
N LEU A 23 10.24 -10.81 9.03
CA LEU A 23 10.75 -10.53 7.69
C LEU A 23 12.07 -9.77 7.76
N SER A 24 13.11 -10.37 7.19
CA SER A 24 14.37 -9.68 6.89
C SER A 24 14.19 -8.64 5.78
N LEU A 25 15.08 -7.65 5.69
CA LEU A 25 15.01 -6.63 4.65
C LEU A 25 14.89 -7.21 3.22
N PRO A 26 15.67 -8.22 2.80
CA PRO A 26 15.49 -8.83 1.48
C PRO A 26 14.08 -9.39 1.27
N GLU A 27 13.49 -10.05 2.27
CA GLU A 27 12.13 -10.59 2.20
C GLU A 27 11.08 -9.47 2.12
N GLN A 28 11.27 -8.39 2.87
CA GLN A 28 10.42 -7.21 2.77
C GLN A 28 10.46 -6.60 1.36
N VAL A 29 11.64 -6.48 0.76
CA VAL A 29 11.82 -5.99 -0.62
C VAL A 29 11.14 -6.93 -1.62
N ILE A 30 11.26 -8.25 -1.47
CA ILE A 30 10.58 -9.21 -2.34
C ILE A 30 9.05 -9.03 -2.29
N VAL A 31 8.47 -8.92 -1.10
CA VAL A 31 7.02 -8.71 -0.92
C VAL A 31 6.60 -7.36 -1.49
N ALA A 32 7.34 -6.30 -1.18
CA ALA A 32 7.11 -4.95 -1.68
C ALA A 32 7.11 -4.91 -3.21
N THR A 33 8.16 -5.42 -3.85
CA THR A 33 8.27 -5.44 -5.31
C THR A 33 7.21 -6.34 -5.96
N TRP A 34 6.92 -7.50 -5.38
CA TRP A 34 5.84 -8.37 -5.86
C TRP A 34 4.50 -7.64 -5.85
N PHE A 35 4.21 -6.90 -4.78
CA PHE A 35 2.96 -6.20 -4.64
C PHE A 35 2.87 -4.94 -5.53
N PHE A 36 3.98 -4.20 -5.67
CA PHE A 36 4.07 -3.11 -6.65
C PHE A 36 3.83 -3.61 -8.07
N LYS A 37 4.39 -4.77 -8.45
CA LYS A 37 4.09 -5.40 -9.75
C LYS A 37 2.59 -5.68 -9.90
N THR A 38 1.95 -6.21 -8.85
CA THR A 38 0.49 -6.43 -8.85
C THR A 38 -0.26 -5.11 -9.10
N ALA A 39 0.09 -4.03 -8.40
CA ALA A 39 -0.50 -2.71 -8.61
C ALA A 39 -0.36 -2.19 -10.05
N VAL A 40 0.84 -2.28 -10.62
CA VAL A 40 1.08 -1.90 -12.03
C VAL A 40 0.21 -2.71 -12.99
N MET A 41 0.06 -4.01 -12.74
CA MET A 41 -0.79 -4.87 -13.58
C MET A 41 -2.27 -4.54 -13.48
N TYR A 42 -2.76 -4.17 -12.28
CA TYR A 42 -4.14 -3.73 -12.10
C TYR A 42 -4.40 -2.39 -12.77
N ASP A 43 -3.48 -1.42 -12.66
CA ASP A 43 -3.60 -0.12 -13.32
C ASP A 43 -3.70 -0.28 -14.85
N LEU A 44 -2.83 -1.12 -15.43
CA LEU A 44 -2.84 -1.47 -16.87
C LEU A 44 -4.08 -2.25 -17.31
N HIS A 45 -4.64 -3.08 -16.42
CA HIS A 45 -5.86 -3.84 -16.73
C HIS A 45 -7.08 -2.92 -16.75
N SER A 46 -7.18 -2.02 -15.77
CA SER A 46 -8.30 -1.11 -15.60
C SER A 46 -8.41 -0.12 -16.76
N GLU A 47 -7.29 0.37 -17.33
CA GLU A 47 -7.29 1.19 -18.56
C GLU A 47 -8.05 0.53 -19.72
N ARG A 48 -7.93 -0.80 -19.86
CA ARG A 48 -8.58 -1.56 -20.95
C ARG A 48 -10.08 -1.76 -20.74
N GLN A 49 -10.54 -1.80 -19.50
CA GLN A 49 -11.94 -2.06 -19.16
C GLN A 49 -12.77 -0.79 -19.02
N ALA A 50 -12.18 0.26 -18.46
CA ALA A 50 -12.79 1.57 -18.32
C ALA A 50 -11.70 2.63 -18.59
N PRO A 51 -11.74 3.34 -19.73
CA PRO A 51 -10.66 4.23 -20.14
C PRO A 51 -10.46 5.35 -19.11
N ARG A 52 -9.46 5.16 -18.25
CA ARG A 52 -8.96 6.13 -17.29
C ARG A 52 -7.46 6.32 -17.54
N PRO A 53 -6.91 7.52 -17.31
CA PRO A 53 -5.47 7.72 -17.41
C PRO A 53 -4.73 6.75 -16.48
N LEU A 54 -3.69 6.10 -16.97
CA LEU A 54 -2.79 5.30 -16.14
C LEU A 54 -2.22 6.17 -15.02
N TYR A 55 -2.06 5.59 -13.84
CA TYR A 55 -1.32 6.21 -12.76
C TYR A 55 0.18 6.01 -12.98
N PHE A 56 0.61 4.79 -13.32
CA PHE A 56 2.02 4.47 -13.55
C PHE A 56 2.43 4.81 -14.98
N GLU A 57 3.59 5.44 -15.13
CA GLU A 57 4.12 5.85 -16.43
C GLU A 57 4.97 4.74 -17.07
N ASP A 58 5.16 4.82 -18.40
CA ASP A 58 5.96 3.84 -19.16
C ASP A 58 7.39 3.66 -18.66
N TYR A 59 8.00 4.71 -18.07
CA TYR A 59 9.32 4.57 -17.47
C TYR A 59 9.29 3.69 -16.22
N GLU A 60 8.23 3.76 -15.40
CA GLU A 60 8.04 2.93 -14.20
C GLU A 60 7.81 1.47 -14.60
N HIS A 61 7.03 1.24 -15.66
CA HIS A 61 6.82 -0.10 -16.23
C HIS A 61 8.14 -0.73 -16.69
N ARG A 62 8.95 0.02 -17.44
CA ARG A 62 10.27 -0.43 -17.90
C ARG A 62 11.22 -0.64 -16.74
N GLN A 63 11.25 0.28 -15.78
CA GLN A 63 12.09 0.18 -14.59
C GLN A 63 11.77 -1.09 -13.79
N LEU A 64 10.48 -1.36 -13.54
CA LEU A 64 10.03 -2.58 -12.87
C LEU A 64 10.45 -3.82 -13.64
N ARG A 65 10.22 -3.85 -14.96
CA ARG A 65 10.58 -4.99 -15.82
C ARG A 65 12.09 -5.26 -15.83
N ASP A 66 12.88 -4.21 -15.97
CA ASP A 66 14.32 -4.32 -16.24
C ASP A 66 15.15 -4.47 -14.95
N THR A 67 14.67 -3.93 -13.82
CA THR A 67 15.45 -3.84 -12.57
C THR A 67 14.73 -4.34 -11.33
N LEU A 68 13.42 -4.65 -11.42
CA LEU A 68 12.59 -4.98 -10.25
C LEU A 68 12.58 -3.88 -9.18
N SER A 69 12.86 -2.63 -9.55
CA SER A 69 12.83 -1.49 -8.64
C SER A 69 11.51 -0.71 -8.74
N MET A 70 11.17 -0.05 -7.64
CA MET A 70 10.00 0.82 -7.51
C MET A 70 10.45 2.19 -7.00
N ASN A 71 9.58 3.19 -7.15
CA ASN A 71 9.83 4.52 -6.60
C ASN A 71 9.98 4.43 -5.05
N PRO A 72 11.08 4.95 -4.46
CA PRO A 72 11.30 4.87 -3.01
C PRO A 72 10.29 5.67 -2.18
N PHE A 73 9.49 6.54 -2.81
CA PHE A 73 8.42 7.28 -2.14
C PHE A 73 7.10 6.50 -2.07
N TYR A 74 7.01 5.31 -2.67
CA TYR A 74 5.83 4.46 -2.55
C TYR A 74 5.88 3.69 -1.23
N ALA A 75 4.79 3.79 -0.47
CA ALA A 75 4.68 3.14 0.83
C ALA A 75 3.89 1.84 0.68
N ILE A 76 4.44 0.75 1.22
CA ILE A 76 3.79 -0.55 1.22
C ILE A 76 3.57 -0.99 2.66
N TYR A 77 2.33 -1.36 2.95
CA TYR A 77 1.84 -1.70 4.26
C TYR A 77 1.37 -3.16 4.27
N LEU A 78 1.74 -3.87 5.33
CA LEU A 78 1.42 -5.26 5.55
C LEU A 78 0.59 -5.38 6.83
N GLY A 79 -0.68 -5.76 6.70
CA GLY A 79 -1.63 -5.97 7.79
C GLY A 79 -1.99 -7.43 7.99
N LYS A 80 -2.83 -7.70 8.99
CA LYS A 80 -3.46 -9.01 9.20
C LYS A 80 -4.97 -8.89 9.11
N TYR A 81 -5.61 -9.77 8.36
CA TYR A 81 -7.06 -9.86 8.25
C TYR A 81 -7.63 -11.03 9.04
N THR A 82 -8.76 -10.80 9.70
CA THR A 82 -9.51 -11.77 10.50
C THR A 82 -11.00 -11.80 10.17
N GLY A 83 -11.42 -11.12 9.09
CA GLY A 83 -12.81 -11.16 8.61
C GLY A 83 -13.12 -12.41 7.79
N GLU A 84 -14.34 -12.44 7.23
CA GLU A 84 -14.87 -13.62 6.54
C GLU A 84 -14.60 -13.64 5.03
N GLN A 85 -14.20 -12.52 4.43
CA GLN A 85 -13.99 -12.44 2.98
C GLN A 85 -12.75 -13.23 2.56
N PHE A 86 -12.91 -14.11 1.58
CA PHE A 86 -11.80 -14.95 1.11
C PHE A 86 -10.72 -14.13 0.38
N PHE A 87 -11.16 -13.16 -0.41
CA PHE A 87 -10.32 -12.36 -1.30
C PHE A 87 -10.95 -10.98 -1.51
N ILE A 88 -10.14 -9.93 -1.39
CA ILE A 88 -10.51 -8.54 -1.66
C ILE A 88 -9.42 -7.93 -2.54
N ILE A 89 -9.83 -7.19 -3.57
CA ILE A 89 -8.95 -6.28 -4.29
C ILE A 89 -9.70 -5.00 -4.58
N GLN A 90 -9.15 -3.86 -4.15
CA GLN A 90 -9.76 -2.57 -4.35
C GLN A 90 -8.71 -1.53 -4.73
N GLU A 91 -8.94 -0.87 -5.87
CA GLU A 91 -8.19 0.31 -6.30
C GLU A 91 -8.90 1.58 -5.81
N ASP A 92 -8.12 2.57 -5.41
CA ASP A 92 -8.60 3.93 -5.13
C ASP A 92 -7.69 4.93 -5.86
N HIS A 93 -8.33 5.84 -6.60
CA HIS A 93 -7.72 6.94 -7.32
C HIS A 93 -8.33 8.22 -6.78
N SER A 94 -7.51 9.00 -6.09
CA SER A 94 -7.97 10.19 -5.40
C SER A 94 -7.01 11.35 -5.63
N ASP A 95 -7.52 12.56 -5.42
CA ASP A 95 -6.71 13.78 -5.42
C ASP A 95 -6.56 14.25 -3.97
N LEU A 96 -5.33 14.27 -3.45
CA LEU A 96 -5.04 14.69 -2.08
C LEU A 96 -4.46 16.08 -2.03
N VAL A 97 -5.05 16.93 -1.18
CA VAL A 97 -4.46 18.20 -0.82
C VAL A 97 -3.64 18.01 0.44
N PHE A 98 -2.33 18.20 0.32
CA PHE A 98 -1.44 18.25 1.49
C PHE A 98 -1.70 19.53 2.26
N ALA A 99 -1.83 19.44 3.57
CA ALA A 99 -2.10 20.60 4.42
C ALA A 99 -1.11 20.66 5.60
N LYS A 100 -0.86 21.87 6.08
CA LYS A 100 -0.09 22.09 7.31
C LYS A 100 -0.83 21.48 8.49
N ARG A 101 -0.08 20.79 9.35
CA ARG A 101 -0.65 20.16 10.55
C ARG A 101 -1.28 21.16 11.54
N SER A 102 -0.76 22.39 11.60
CA SER A 102 -1.15 23.39 12.60
C SER A 102 -2.49 24.06 12.32
N ASP A 103 -2.80 24.34 11.06
CA ASP A 103 -3.91 25.19 10.64
C ASP A 103 -4.72 24.61 9.47
N LEU A 104 -4.36 23.40 9.01
CA LEU A 104 -4.96 22.71 7.87
C LEU A 104 -4.95 23.52 6.57
N GLN A 105 -4.09 24.53 6.48
CA GLN A 105 -3.92 25.29 5.25
C GLN A 105 -3.24 24.43 4.17
N PRO A 106 -3.77 24.39 2.94
CA PRO A 106 -3.14 23.70 1.82
C PRO A 106 -1.68 24.15 1.64
N LEU A 107 -0.80 23.17 1.42
CA LEU A 107 0.62 23.36 1.13
C LEU A 107 0.90 23.45 -0.38
N GLY A 108 -0.13 23.30 -1.21
CA GLY A 108 -0.03 23.36 -2.66
C GLY A 108 -1.29 22.83 -3.33
N ASP A 109 -1.18 22.56 -4.61
CA ASP A 109 -2.24 21.95 -5.41
C ASP A 109 -2.50 20.50 -4.97
N SER A 110 -3.67 19.98 -5.34
CA SER A 110 -3.99 18.57 -5.15
C SER A 110 -3.03 17.69 -5.94
N VAL A 111 -2.53 16.64 -5.30
CA VAL A 111 -1.68 15.62 -5.89
C VAL A 111 -2.51 14.38 -6.14
N ARG A 112 -2.46 13.89 -7.38
CA ARG A 112 -3.05 12.60 -7.71
C ARG A 112 -2.34 11.48 -6.93
N VAL A 113 -3.13 10.67 -6.26
CA VAL A 113 -2.66 9.49 -5.53
C VAL A 113 -3.30 8.23 -6.07
N TYR A 114 -2.59 7.13 -5.84
CA TYR A 114 -3.06 5.79 -6.14
C TYR A 114 -2.91 4.94 -4.90
N SER A 115 -3.93 4.14 -4.61
CA SER A 115 -3.77 3.02 -3.72
C SER A 115 -4.41 1.75 -4.25
N LEU A 116 -3.77 0.63 -3.94
CA LEU A 116 -4.32 -0.70 -4.16
C LEU A 116 -4.29 -1.43 -2.83
N THR A 117 -5.43 -1.94 -2.41
CA THR A 117 -5.56 -2.86 -1.28
C THR A 117 -5.84 -4.26 -1.80
N LEU A 118 -5.12 -5.25 -1.29
CA LEU A 118 -5.32 -6.66 -1.54
C LEU A 118 -5.43 -7.36 -0.19
N ALA A 119 -6.51 -8.10 0.02
CA ALA A 119 -6.65 -9.00 1.16
C ALA A 119 -6.87 -10.43 0.68
N ILE A 120 -6.13 -11.39 1.23
CA ILE A 120 -6.26 -12.82 0.91
C ILE A 120 -6.07 -13.63 2.19
N LYS A 121 -7.12 -14.32 2.64
CA LYS A 121 -7.12 -15.02 3.93
C LYS A 121 -6.59 -14.10 5.04
N HIS A 122 -5.45 -14.38 5.66
CA HIS A 122 -4.93 -13.55 6.76
C HIS A 122 -4.05 -12.38 6.34
N LEU A 123 -3.69 -12.29 5.06
CA LEU A 123 -2.81 -11.24 4.53
C LEU A 123 -3.62 -10.01 4.11
N VAL A 124 -3.21 -8.82 4.53
CA VAL A 124 -3.58 -7.55 3.88
C VAL A 124 -2.33 -6.85 3.38
N LEU A 125 -2.32 -6.44 2.12
CA LEU A 125 -1.31 -5.57 1.54
C LEU A 125 -2.00 -4.30 1.04
N GLN A 126 -1.39 -3.15 1.31
CA GLN A 126 -1.80 -1.89 0.69
C GLN A 126 -0.58 -1.10 0.24
N ILE A 127 -0.64 -0.57 -0.98
CA ILE A 127 0.38 0.29 -1.54
C ILE A 127 -0.26 1.66 -1.67
N PHE A 128 0.47 2.67 -1.25
CA PHE A 128 0.10 4.06 -1.40
C PHE A 128 1.19 4.77 -2.20
N CYS A 129 0.78 5.36 -3.32
CA CYS A 129 1.63 6.09 -4.22
C CYS A 129 1.15 7.53 -4.29
N ALA A 130 2.05 8.49 -4.11
CA ALA A 130 1.81 9.89 -4.48
C ALA A 130 3.00 10.41 -5.27
N LYS A 131 2.75 11.01 -6.44
CA LYS A 131 3.78 11.62 -7.29
C LYS A 131 4.15 13.02 -6.76
N THR A 132 4.72 13.09 -5.57
CA THR A 132 5.20 14.34 -4.97
C THR A 132 6.47 14.13 -4.16
N THR A 133 7.38 15.11 -4.22
CA THR A 133 8.58 15.15 -3.37
C THR A 133 8.26 15.53 -1.92
N LEU A 134 7.07 16.09 -1.69
CA LEU A 134 6.63 16.57 -0.38
C LEU A 134 6.40 15.45 0.64
N LEU A 135 6.20 14.19 0.21
CA LEU A 135 6.03 13.05 1.13
C LEU A 135 7.19 12.88 2.11
N SER A 136 8.40 13.31 1.72
CA SER A 136 9.58 13.25 2.58
C SER A 136 9.64 14.34 3.66
N THR A 137 8.82 15.40 3.54
CA THR A 137 8.91 16.62 4.36
C THR A 137 7.60 16.99 5.05
N VAL A 138 6.47 16.51 4.54
CA VAL A 138 5.14 16.84 5.06
C VAL A 138 4.52 15.58 5.65
N PRO A 139 4.24 15.53 6.96
CA PRO A 139 3.51 14.42 7.54
C PRO A 139 2.11 14.38 6.93
N LEU A 140 1.80 13.31 6.20
CA LEU A 140 0.44 13.00 5.77
C LEU A 140 -0.44 12.83 7.01
N TYR A 141 -1.44 13.69 7.16
CA TYR A 141 -2.49 13.45 8.15
C TYR A 141 -3.50 12.46 7.57
N ALA A 142 -3.12 11.18 7.59
CA ALA A 142 -4.09 10.10 7.57
C ALA A 142 -4.38 9.71 9.03
N ARG A 143 -5.58 9.17 9.30
CA ARG A 143 -5.87 8.56 10.62
C ARG A 143 -4.72 7.62 10.99
N ASP A 144 -4.35 7.59 12.27
CA ASP A 144 -3.26 6.70 12.70
C ASP A 144 -3.74 5.24 12.66
N TRP A 145 -3.29 4.55 11.61
CA TRP A 145 -3.54 3.13 11.39
C TRP A 145 -2.31 2.27 11.75
N SER A 146 -1.26 2.86 12.31
CA SER A 146 0.04 2.20 12.51
C SER A 146 -0.01 0.93 13.37
N ALA A 147 -1.04 0.79 14.21
CA ALA A 147 -1.26 -0.43 14.98
C ALA A 147 -1.80 -1.62 14.15
N PHE A 148 -2.33 -1.37 12.95
CA PHE A 148 -2.95 -2.37 12.07
C PHE A 148 -2.03 -2.85 10.93
N TYR A 149 -0.86 -2.24 10.78
CA TYR A 149 0.06 -2.60 9.72
C TYR A 149 1.52 -2.42 10.16
N VAL A 150 2.40 -3.08 9.43
CA VAL A 150 3.84 -2.80 9.41
C VAL A 150 4.22 -2.27 8.03
N GLN A 151 5.08 -1.26 7.97
CA GLN A 151 5.57 -0.73 6.71
C GLN A 151 6.76 -1.58 6.23
N LEU A 152 6.78 -1.94 4.95
CA LEU A 152 7.82 -2.77 4.35
C LEU A 152 8.90 -1.90 3.69
N ALA A 153 10.11 -2.46 3.63
CA ALA A 153 11.27 -1.87 2.95
C ALA A 153 11.67 -0.48 3.50
N THR A 154 11.34 -0.24 4.77
CA THR A 154 11.76 0.93 5.54
C THR A 154 12.55 0.51 6.77
N LEU A 155 13.12 1.46 7.51
CA LEU A 155 13.66 1.17 8.83
C LEU A 155 12.51 0.87 9.81
N PRO A 156 12.66 -0.11 10.73
CA PRO A 156 13.83 -0.99 10.93
C PRO A 156 13.95 -2.13 9.90
N PHE A 157 15.18 -2.61 9.66
CA PHE A 157 15.50 -3.69 8.69
C PHE A 157 14.92 -5.08 9.02
N ARG A 158 14.12 -5.19 10.08
CA ARG A 158 13.37 -6.38 10.47
C ARG A 158 11.98 -5.98 10.87
N VAL A 159 11.00 -6.74 10.37
CA VAL A 159 9.58 -6.48 10.60
C VAL A 159 8.95 -7.75 11.14
N ASP A 160 8.35 -7.65 12.33
CA ASP A 160 7.57 -8.75 12.90
C ASP A 160 6.12 -8.65 12.42
N TRP A 161 5.58 -9.77 11.97
CA TRP A 161 4.19 -9.92 11.54
C TRP A 161 3.54 -11.08 12.33
N PRO A 162 2.29 -10.95 12.78
CA PRO A 162 1.35 -9.86 12.50
C PRO A 162 1.59 -8.57 13.31
N PRO A 163 1.02 -7.44 12.85
CA PRO A 163 0.94 -6.22 13.65
C PRO A 163 0.09 -6.43 14.93
N PRO A 164 0.15 -5.50 15.90
CA PRO A 164 -0.58 -5.63 17.17
C PRO A 164 -2.10 -5.78 17.04
N LEU A 165 -2.71 -5.10 16.05
CA LEU A 165 -4.15 -5.16 15.78
C LEU A 165 -4.42 -5.78 14.41
N ASN A 166 -5.61 -6.37 14.27
CA ASN A 166 -6.07 -7.00 13.04
C ASN A 166 -7.18 -6.17 12.39
N LEU A 167 -7.27 -6.26 11.07
CA LEU A 167 -8.39 -5.76 10.28
C LEU A 167 -9.47 -6.85 10.22
N ASP A 168 -10.71 -6.49 10.52
CA ASP A 168 -11.89 -7.32 10.29
C ASP A 168 -12.74 -6.76 9.14
N ASP A 169 -13.92 -7.33 8.92
CA ASP A 169 -14.85 -6.87 7.88
C ASP A 169 -15.30 -5.41 8.05
N SER A 170 -15.37 -4.91 9.29
CA SER A 170 -15.78 -3.54 9.55
C SER A 170 -14.64 -2.55 9.32
N LEU A 171 -13.42 -2.94 9.66
CA LEU A 171 -12.24 -2.07 9.58
C LEU A 171 -11.57 -2.09 8.20
N ILE A 172 -11.69 -3.18 7.44
CA ILE A 172 -11.04 -3.30 6.13
C ILE A 172 -11.56 -2.23 5.15
N GLU A 173 -12.85 -1.93 5.19
CA GLU A 173 -13.45 -0.90 4.34
C GLU A 173 -12.88 0.49 4.65
N HIS A 174 -12.79 0.84 5.92
CA HIS A 174 -12.17 2.09 6.36
C HIS A 174 -10.67 2.14 6.03
N PHE A 175 -9.98 1.00 6.09
CA PHE A 175 -8.56 0.91 5.75
C PHE A 175 -8.31 1.09 4.24
N ILE A 176 -9.21 0.56 3.39
CA ILE A 176 -9.19 0.77 1.93
C ILE A 176 -9.31 2.25 1.61
N HIS A 177 -10.28 2.95 2.20
CA HIS A 177 -10.60 4.35 1.89
C HIS A 177 -9.88 5.39 2.76
N ARG A 178 -8.93 4.95 3.60
CA ARG A 178 -8.26 5.84 4.59
C ARG A 178 -7.51 7.03 4.00
N TRP A 179 -7.25 7.01 2.69
CA TRP A 179 -6.57 8.09 1.98
C TRP A 179 -7.55 9.07 1.35
N SER A 180 -8.72 8.61 0.91
CA SER A 180 -9.74 9.41 0.23
C SER A 180 -10.77 10.01 1.18
N ASP A 181 -10.99 9.38 2.33
CA ASP A 181 -11.85 9.91 3.38
C ASP A 181 -11.27 11.22 3.93
N ILE A 182 -12.00 12.32 3.76
CA ILE A 182 -11.71 13.59 4.44
C ILE A 182 -11.68 13.28 5.93
N PRO A 183 -10.55 13.49 6.64
CA PRO A 183 -10.53 13.29 8.07
C PRO A 183 -11.54 14.26 8.67
N SER A 184 -12.66 13.73 9.17
CA SER A 184 -13.46 14.46 10.14
C SER A 184 -12.48 14.85 11.25
N LEU A 185 -12.30 16.14 11.48
CA LEU A 185 -11.50 16.67 12.58
C LEU A 185 -11.74 15.82 13.84
N PRO A 186 -10.71 15.46 14.62
CA PRO A 186 -10.93 14.79 15.88
C PRO A 186 -11.93 15.63 16.70
N PRO A 187 -12.97 15.03 17.30
CA PRO A 187 -13.82 15.78 18.22
C PRO A 187 -12.93 16.35 19.32
N THR A 188 -13.00 17.66 19.50
CA THR A 188 -12.35 18.40 20.60
C THR A 188 -12.84 17.92 21.95
#